data_AF-A0A6F8YVZ9-F1
#
_entry.id   AF-A0A6F8YVZ9-F1
#
_cell.length_a   1.000
_cell.length_b   1.000
_cell.length_c   1.000
_cell.angle_alpha   90.00
_cell.angle_beta   90.00
_cell.angle_gamma   90.00
#
_symmetry.space_group_name_H-M   'P 1'
#
loop_
_entity.id
_entity.type
_entity.pdbx_description
1 polymer ?
#
loop_
_entity_poly.entity_id
_entity_poly.type
_entity_poly.pdbx_seq_one_letter_code
_entity_poly.pdbx_strand_id
1 'polypeptide(L)'
;MCATGRVANCGPIQYEPQSVEGPKGQRNCNAGLAQFAVLNDSARFPATSSGSTVTFNWRLTVNHRTSTWEYWVGSRLLASFNQNNQQPPMTLSHTVSGIPSGRQTVLAIWNIADTPMAFYACVDLQVGGGGNPNPTTPPPNPTTPPPNPTTPPPSQGGTWAAGTAYAVGARVTYGGRTYQCLQAHTALPGWEPPNVPALWRAV
;
A
#
# COMPACT_ATOMS: atom_id res chain seq x y z
N MET A 1 2.63 -1.33 -6.61
CA MET A 1 2.32 -2.57 -7.37
C MET A 1 0.88 -3.04 -7.20
N CYS A 2 0.32 -2.97 -5.99
CA CYS A 2 -1.09 -3.29 -5.75
C CYS A 2 -2.05 -2.47 -6.61
N ALA A 3 -1.90 -1.14 -6.61
CA ALA A 3 -2.78 -0.24 -7.36
C ALA A 3 -2.73 -0.40 -8.89
N THR A 4 -1.65 -0.98 -9.42
CA THR A 4 -1.51 -1.26 -10.86
C THR A 4 -1.95 -2.68 -11.22
N GLY A 5 -2.51 -3.44 -10.28
CA GLY A 5 -2.92 -4.83 -10.49
C GLY A 5 -1.77 -5.84 -10.65
N ARG A 6 -0.51 -5.43 -10.50
CA ARG A 6 0.65 -6.34 -10.65
C ARG A 6 0.76 -7.33 -9.50
N VAL A 7 0.25 -6.96 -8.32
CA VAL A 7 0.07 -7.84 -7.17
C VAL A 7 -1.41 -7.79 -6.79
N ALA A 8 -2.07 -8.93 -6.84
CA ALA A 8 -3.49 -9.04 -6.52
C ALA A 8 -3.73 -9.14 -5.01
N ASN A 9 -5.00 -9.04 -4.59
CA ASN A 9 -5.46 -9.30 -3.22
C ASN A 9 -4.71 -8.48 -2.15
N CYS A 10 -4.40 -7.21 -2.45
CA CYS A 10 -3.71 -6.32 -1.49
C CYS A 10 -4.66 -5.64 -0.50
N GLY A 11 -5.96 -5.85 -0.65
CA GLY A 11 -6.96 -5.16 0.14
C GLY A 11 -6.98 -3.63 -0.13
N PRO A 12 -7.25 -2.78 0.87
CA PRO A 12 -7.58 -1.37 0.63
C PRO A 12 -6.43 -0.58 -0.01
N ILE A 13 -5.17 -0.96 0.22
CA ILE A 13 -4.02 -0.24 -0.34
C ILE A 13 -3.95 -0.26 -1.88
N GLN A 14 -4.69 -1.16 -2.54
CA GLN A 14 -4.77 -1.14 -4.00
C GLN A 14 -5.54 0.08 -4.54
N TYR A 15 -6.37 0.72 -3.72
CA TYR A 15 -7.16 1.89 -4.13
C TYR A 15 -6.53 3.22 -3.71
N GLU A 16 -5.72 3.20 -2.65
CA GLU A 16 -5.16 4.39 -2.05
C GLU A 16 -3.66 4.24 -1.75
N PRO A 17 -2.82 3.95 -2.75
CA PRO A 17 -1.38 3.72 -2.54
C PRO A 17 -0.65 4.90 -1.90
N GLN A 18 -1.22 6.11 -1.95
CA GLN A 18 -0.71 7.32 -1.32
C GLN A 18 -0.92 7.39 0.20
N SER A 19 -1.72 6.50 0.81
CA SER A 19 -2.24 6.68 2.18
C SER A 19 -1.47 5.91 3.26
N VAL A 20 -0.27 5.39 3.00
CA VAL A 20 0.52 4.64 4.00
C VAL A 20 1.19 5.58 5.00
N GLU A 21 0.37 6.27 5.79
CA GLU A 21 0.78 7.28 6.75
C GLU A 21 0.71 6.73 8.19
N GLY A 22 1.79 6.88 8.95
CA GLY A 22 1.84 6.44 10.35
C GLY A 22 2.78 7.29 11.20
N PRO A 23 2.80 7.09 12.53
CA PRO A 23 3.74 7.80 13.40
C PRO A 23 5.18 7.64 12.92
N LYS A 24 5.99 8.70 13.04
CA LYS A 24 7.43 8.69 12.74
C LYS A 24 8.18 7.62 13.54
N GLY A 25 9.33 7.20 13.01
CA GLY A 25 10.25 6.28 13.70
C GLY A 25 10.00 4.80 13.43
N GLN A 26 9.00 4.46 12.62
CA GLN A 26 8.77 3.06 12.25
C GLN A 26 9.80 2.56 11.23
N ARG A 27 9.95 1.23 11.18
CA ARG A 27 10.82 0.51 10.23
C ARG A 27 10.08 -0.66 9.56
N ASN A 28 8.76 -0.52 9.41
CA ASN A 28 7.89 -1.47 8.74
C ASN A 28 7.30 -0.85 7.46
N CYS A 29 6.78 -1.68 6.56
CA CYS A 29 6.26 -1.25 5.26
C CYS A 29 4.82 -0.74 5.32
N ASN A 30 4.07 -1.13 6.36
CA ASN A 30 2.66 -0.76 6.52
C ASN A 30 2.42 0.46 7.41
N ALA A 31 3.48 1.14 7.86
CA ALA A 31 3.37 2.28 8.80
C ALA A 31 2.60 1.95 10.10
N GLY A 32 2.58 0.69 10.53
CA GLY A 32 1.81 0.25 11.71
C GLY A 32 0.30 0.20 11.50
N LEU A 33 -0.17 0.40 10.25
CA LEU A 33 -1.58 0.34 9.90
C LEU A 33 -2.01 -1.11 9.63
N ALA A 34 -2.90 -1.63 10.47
CA ALA A 34 -3.39 -3.01 10.36
C ALA A 34 -4.09 -3.26 9.01
N GLN A 35 -4.82 -2.26 8.50
CA GLN A 35 -5.50 -2.35 7.20
C GLN A 35 -4.54 -2.51 6.01
N PHE A 36 -3.25 -2.19 6.18
CA PHE A 36 -2.21 -2.33 5.16
C PHE A 36 -1.17 -3.40 5.53
N ALA A 37 -1.47 -4.31 6.47
CA ALA A 37 -0.53 -5.33 6.95
C ALA A 37 0.10 -6.18 5.85
N VAL A 38 -0.59 -6.38 4.72
CA VAL A 38 -0.06 -7.09 3.55
C VAL A 38 1.26 -6.51 3.02
N LEU A 39 1.51 -5.22 3.22
CA LEU A 39 2.74 -4.55 2.77
C LEU A 39 3.99 -5.06 3.50
N ASN A 40 3.85 -5.68 4.68
CA ASN A 40 4.98 -6.24 5.42
C ASN A 40 5.43 -7.62 4.88
N ASP A 41 4.64 -8.26 4.03
CA ASP A 41 5.00 -9.52 3.39
C ASP A 41 5.82 -9.28 2.11
N SER A 42 7.10 -8.94 2.27
CA SER A 42 7.99 -8.65 1.14
C SER A 42 8.15 -9.84 0.17
N ALA A 43 7.95 -11.08 0.63
CA ALA A 43 8.03 -12.26 -0.22
C ALA A 43 6.95 -12.28 -1.32
N ARG A 44 5.83 -11.62 -1.09
CA ARG A 44 4.72 -11.48 -2.04
C ARG A 44 5.01 -10.55 -3.21
N PHE A 45 5.94 -9.61 -3.06
CA PHE A 45 6.19 -8.58 -4.04
C PHE A 45 7.36 -8.95 -4.97
N PRO A 46 7.17 -8.85 -6.30
CA PRO A 46 8.25 -9.13 -7.24
C PRO A 46 9.34 -8.07 -7.12
N ALA A 47 10.59 -8.52 -7.04
CA ALA A 47 11.74 -7.64 -7.00
C ALA A 47 12.04 -7.05 -8.39
N THR A 48 12.46 -5.79 -8.42
CA THR A 48 12.91 -5.12 -9.65
C THR A 48 14.43 -5.22 -9.77
N SER A 49 14.95 -5.71 -10.90
CA SER A 49 16.40 -5.80 -11.11
C SER A 49 17.04 -4.41 -11.17
N SER A 50 18.17 -4.24 -10.47
CA SER A 50 18.89 -2.96 -10.44
C SER A 50 20.40 -3.11 -10.20
N GLY A 51 21.13 -2.01 -10.40
CA GLY A 51 22.46 -1.83 -9.85
C GLY A 51 22.44 -1.44 -8.37
N SER A 52 23.62 -1.20 -7.79
CA SER A 52 23.78 -0.71 -6.41
C SER A 52 23.43 0.78 -6.24
N THR A 53 23.18 1.48 -7.35
CA THR A 53 22.68 2.86 -7.40
C THR A 53 21.33 2.89 -8.13
N VAL A 54 20.32 3.48 -7.49
CA VAL A 54 18.94 3.53 -7.99
C VAL A 54 18.37 4.92 -7.79
N THR A 55 17.65 5.41 -8.80
CA THR A 55 16.83 6.63 -8.70
C THR A 55 15.41 6.27 -8.29
N PHE A 56 15.00 6.71 -7.11
CA PHE A 56 13.65 6.58 -6.59
C PHE A 56 12.82 7.80 -6.99
N ASN A 57 11.68 7.57 -7.62
CA ASN A 57 10.77 8.61 -8.09
C ASN A 57 9.50 8.64 -7.25
N TRP A 58 9.23 9.78 -6.63
CA TRP A 58 8.01 10.03 -5.87
C TRP A 58 6.98 10.76 -6.72
N ARG A 59 5.72 10.38 -6.55
CA ARG A 59 4.56 11.13 -7.04
C ARG A 59 3.63 11.38 -5.87
N LEU A 60 3.48 12.64 -5.50
CA LEU A 60 2.66 13.08 -4.40
C LEU A 60 1.27 13.47 -4.91
N THR A 61 0.23 13.14 -4.16
CA THR A 61 -1.14 13.61 -4.42
C THR A 61 -1.46 14.88 -3.63
N VAL A 62 -0.73 15.10 -2.52
CA VAL A 62 -0.69 16.32 -1.71
C VAL A 62 0.75 16.50 -1.27
N ASN A 63 1.31 17.71 -1.36
CA ASN A 63 2.68 18.01 -0.97
C ASN A 63 2.71 18.72 0.40
N HIS A 64 3.14 18.02 1.44
CA HIS A 64 3.29 18.57 2.79
C HIS A 64 4.68 19.18 2.99
N ARG A 65 4.82 20.15 3.91
CA ARG A 65 6.14 20.59 4.36
C ARG A 65 6.92 19.38 4.87
N THR A 66 8.15 19.23 4.43
CA THR A 66 8.90 17.98 4.63
C THR A 66 10.17 18.26 5.42
N SER A 67 10.47 17.44 6.41
CA SER A 67 11.76 17.51 7.10
C SER A 67 12.81 16.73 6.31
N THR A 68 12.65 15.42 6.23
CA THR A 68 13.61 14.52 5.57
C THR A 68 12.94 13.44 4.74
N TRP A 69 13.67 12.97 3.73
CA TRP A 69 13.40 11.73 3.03
C TRP A 69 14.51 10.74 3.35
N GLU A 70 14.19 9.59 3.90
CA GLU A 70 15.18 8.58 4.30
C GLU A 70 15.00 7.29 3.51
N TYR A 71 16.11 6.62 3.21
CA TYR A 71 16.14 5.34 2.52
C TYR A 71 16.92 4.33 3.35
N TRP A 72 16.27 3.23 3.70
CA TRP A 72 16.80 2.20 4.60
C TRP A 72 16.82 0.84 3.94
N VAL A 73 17.80 0.01 4.32
CA VAL A 73 17.78 -1.44 4.10
C VAL A 73 18.01 -2.10 5.45
N GLY A 74 16.99 -2.83 5.95
CA GLY A 74 16.98 -3.31 7.33
C GLY A 74 17.18 -2.15 8.31
N SER A 75 18.21 -2.25 9.16
CA SER A 75 18.59 -1.21 10.12
C SER A 75 19.60 -0.18 9.59
N ARG A 76 20.05 -0.30 8.33
CA ARG A 76 21.05 0.59 7.76
C ARG A 76 20.39 1.74 7.00
N LEU A 77 20.68 2.98 7.41
CA LEU A 77 20.40 4.17 6.62
C LEU A 77 21.36 4.21 5.43
N LEU A 78 20.82 4.26 4.21
CA LEU A 78 21.59 4.42 2.98
C LEU A 78 21.74 5.90 2.61
N ALA A 79 20.67 6.67 2.71
CA ALA A 79 20.66 8.09 2.38
C ALA A 79 19.56 8.84 3.14
N SER A 80 19.83 10.11 3.46
CA SER A 80 18.85 11.06 3.98
C SER A 80 18.96 12.37 3.21
N PHE A 81 17.82 12.88 2.73
CA PHE A 81 17.72 14.15 1.99
C PHE A 81 16.92 15.14 2.83
N ASN A 82 17.53 16.27 3.20
CA ASN A 82 16.88 17.31 3.98
C ASN A 82 16.11 18.28 3.05
N GLN A 83 14.81 18.44 3.26
CA GLN A 83 13.96 19.37 2.50
C GLN A 83 13.84 20.74 3.21
N ASN A 84 14.58 20.96 4.29
CA ASN A 84 14.65 22.21 5.06
C ASN A 84 13.27 22.72 5.53
N ASN A 85 12.36 21.80 5.87
CA ASN A 85 10.98 22.10 6.25
C ASN A 85 10.20 22.88 5.18
N GLN A 86 10.62 22.79 3.92
CA GLN A 86 9.94 23.37 2.76
C GLN A 86 8.95 22.39 2.14
N GLN A 87 8.01 22.92 1.39
CA GLN A 87 7.11 22.11 0.58
C GLN A 87 7.86 21.59 -0.66
N PRO A 88 7.86 20.27 -0.93
CA PRO A 88 8.50 19.71 -2.12
C PRO A 88 7.63 19.92 -3.38
N PRO A 89 8.20 19.76 -4.59
CA PRO A 89 7.40 19.61 -5.80
C PRO A 89 6.55 18.33 -5.74
N MET A 90 5.47 18.29 -6.54
CA MET A 90 4.56 17.14 -6.62
C MET A 90 5.21 15.86 -7.14
N THR A 91 6.33 16.00 -7.86
CA THR A 91 7.18 14.90 -8.29
C THR A 91 8.61 15.24 -7.97
N LEU A 92 9.33 14.30 -7.38
CA LEU A 92 10.75 14.45 -7.09
C LEU A 92 11.49 13.11 -7.24
N SER A 93 12.80 13.20 -7.41
CA SER A 93 13.66 12.05 -7.60
C SER A 93 14.86 12.13 -6.66
N HIS A 94 15.22 10.99 -6.07
CA HIS A 94 16.43 10.85 -5.26
C HIS A 94 17.27 9.70 -5.79
N THR A 95 18.56 9.93 -6.01
CA THR A 95 19.51 8.89 -6.37
C THR A 95 20.20 8.37 -5.11
N VAL A 96 20.00 7.09 -4.81
CA VAL A 96 20.56 6.43 -3.64
C VAL A 96 21.56 5.39 -4.11
N SER A 97 22.76 5.39 -3.52
CA SER A 97 23.85 4.48 -3.85
C SER A 97 24.19 3.57 -2.68
N GLY A 98 24.96 2.52 -2.93
CA GLY A 98 25.44 1.60 -1.89
C GLY A 98 24.40 0.60 -1.41
N ILE A 99 23.38 0.30 -2.23
CA ILE A 99 22.41 -0.76 -1.96
C ILE A 99 23.16 -2.11 -2.02
N PRO A 100 23.08 -2.97 -0.98
CA PRO A 100 23.74 -4.27 -0.99
C PRO A 100 23.26 -5.17 -2.13
N SER A 101 24.14 -6.07 -2.60
CA SER A 101 23.77 -7.08 -3.60
C SER A 101 22.71 -8.06 -3.11
N GLY A 102 22.05 -8.75 -4.03
CA GLY A 102 21.01 -9.73 -3.74
C GLY A 102 19.62 -9.11 -3.65
N ARG A 103 18.66 -9.87 -3.09
CA ARG A 103 17.29 -9.40 -2.90
C ARG A 103 17.24 -8.47 -1.69
N GLN A 104 16.86 -7.22 -1.91
CA GLN A 104 16.78 -6.18 -0.89
C GLN A 104 15.38 -5.57 -0.86
N THR A 105 14.88 -5.25 0.33
CA THR A 105 13.72 -4.38 0.50
C THR A 105 14.23 -3.03 0.96
N VAL A 106 14.06 -2.01 0.10
CA VAL A 106 14.37 -0.62 0.46
C VAL A 106 13.13 0.01 1.07
N LEU A 107 13.21 0.46 2.32
CA LEU A 107 12.18 1.26 2.96
C LEU A 107 12.48 2.75 2.75
N ALA A 108 11.60 3.41 2.00
CA ALA A 108 11.61 4.85 1.82
C ALA A 108 10.63 5.50 2.82
N ILE A 109 11.11 6.51 3.55
CA ILE A 109 10.34 7.21 4.59
C ILE A 109 10.30 8.70 4.24
N TRP A 110 9.10 9.25 4.11
CA TRP A 110 8.87 10.67 3.94
C TRP A 110 8.40 11.28 5.27
N ASN A 111 9.30 11.98 5.95
CA ASN A 111 8.99 12.61 7.25
C ASN A 111 8.36 13.99 7.06
N ILE A 112 7.13 14.16 7.53
CA ILE A 112 6.42 15.43 7.46
C ILE A 112 6.99 16.41 8.49
N ALA A 113 7.16 17.68 8.15
CA ALA A 113 7.84 18.64 9.01
C ALA A 113 6.98 19.07 10.22
N ASP A 114 5.68 19.27 10.00
CA ASP A 114 4.75 19.92 10.93
C ASP A 114 3.77 18.96 11.62
N THR A 115 3.90 17.65 11.37
CA THR A 115 3.11 16.62 12.06
C THR A 115 4.04 15.57 12.68
N PRO A 116 3.56 14.75 13.64
CA PRO A 116 4.32 13.60 14.13
C PRO A 116 4.33 12.41 13.15
N MET A 117 3.80 12.57 11.93
CA MET A 117 3.56 11.49 10.97
C MET A 117 4.62 11.42 9.86
N ALA A 118 4.70 10.27 9.21
CA ALA A 118 5.50 10.02 8.03
C ALA A 118 4.76 9.08 7.08
N PHE A 119 5.09 9.15 5.79
CA PHE A 119 4.64 8.18 4.79
C PHE A 119 5.72 7.13 4.55
N TYR A 120 5.31 5.88 4.36
CA TYR A 120 6.19 4.72 4.26
C TYR A 120 5.96 3.96 2.95
N ALA A 121 7.03 3.64 2.23
CA ALA A 121 6.96 2.86 1.00
C ALA A 121 8.11 1.86 0.91
N CYS A 122 7.79 0.58 0.76
CA CYS A 122 8.78 -0.46 0.50
C CYS A 122 8.93 -0.74 -1.00
N VAL A 123 10.17 -0.93 -1.44
CA VAL A 123 10.54 -1.26 -2.81
C VAL A 123 11.48 -2.46 -2.80
N ASP A 124 11.02 -3.57 -3.38
CA ASP A 124 11.84 -4.78 -3.51
C ASP A 124 12.72 -4.71 -4.76
N LEU A 125 14.01 -4.91 -4.56
CA LEU A 125 15.05 -4.84 -5.57
C LEU A 125 15.86 -6.14 -5.62
N GLN A 126 16.33 -6.51 -6.81
CA GLN A 126 17.32 -7.56 -7.01
C GLN A 126 18.60 -6.91 -7.54
N VAL A 127 19.60 -6.75 -6.66
CA VAL A 127 20.80 -5.94 -6.91
C VAL A 127 21.97 -6.81 -7.35
N GLY A 128 22.67 -6.42 -8.42
CA GLY A 128 23.95 -7.03 -8.82
C GLY A 128 23.84 -8.36 -9.58
N GLY A 129 22.63 -8.72 -10.05
CA GLY A 129 22.44 -9.86 -10.94
C GLY A 129 22.66 -9.45 -12.40
N GLY A 130 23.90 -9.52 -12.89
CA GLY A 130 24.16 -9.50 -14.33
C GLY A 130 23.63 -10.79 -14.96
N GLY A 131 22.45 -10.72 -15.59
CA GLY A 131 21.80 -11.81 -16.31
C GLY A 131 20.34 -11.47 -16.58
N ASN A 132 19.95 -11.54 -17.85
CA ASN A 132 18.59 -11.44 -18.41
C ASN A 132 17.51 -11.93 -17.40
N PRO A 133 16.38 -11.23 -17.19
CA PRO A 133 15.35 -11.71 -16.29
C PRO A 133 14.78 -12.99 -16.90
N ASN A 134 15.16 -14.15 -16.36
CA ASN A 134 14.22 -15.25 -16.34
C ASN A 134 13.09 -14.76 -15.42
N PRO A 135 11.87 -14.53 -15.93
CA PRO A 135 10.74 -14.36 -15.03
C PRO A 135 10.65 -15.71 -14.33
N THR A 136 10.98 -15.79 -13.04
CA THR A 136 10.37 -16.83 -12.22
C THR A 136 8.89 -16.61 -12.38
N THR A 137 8.29 -17.50 -13.17
CA THR A 137 6.86 -17.59 -13.43
C THR A 137 6.12 -17.29 -12.14
N PRO A 138 5.10 -16.41 -12.18
CA PRO A 138 4.16 -16.30 -11.07
C PRO A 138 3.75 -17.71 -10.64
N PRO A 139 3.53 -17.98 -9.35
CA PRO A 139 2.82 -19.20 -8.95
C PRO A 139 1.60 -19.36 -9.87
N PRO A 140 1.29 -20.57 -10.34
CA PRO A 140 0.15 -20.76 -11.22
C PRO A 140 -1.06 -20.09 -10.56
N ASN A 141 -1.61 -19.11 -11.26
CA ASN A 141 -2.92 -18.56 -10.98
C ASN A 141 -3.84 -19.75 -10.68
N PRO A 142 -4.49 -19.85 -9.50
CA PRO A 142 -5.64 -20.74 -9.37
C PRO A 142 -6.64 -20.26 -10.42
N THR A 143 -6.69 -20.97 -11.55
CA THR A 143 -7.63 -20.77 -12.63
C THR A 143 -8.94 -21.37 -12.17
N THR A 144 -9.55 -20.69 -11.21
CA THR A 144 -10.96 -20.79 -10.92
C THR A 144 -11.47 -19.36 -10.99
N PRO A 145 -12.38 -19.03 -11.93
CA PRO A 145 -13.19 -17.84 -11.81
C PRO A 145 -13.74 -17.78 -10.37
N PRO A 146 -13.84 -16.60 -9.74
CA PRO A 146 -14.60 -16.50 -8.50
C PRO A 146 -15.94 -17.19 -8.74
N PRO A 147 -16.40 -18.12 -7.89
CA PRO A 147 -17.72 -18.68 -8.05
C PRO A 147 -18.68 -17.48 -8.09
N ASN A 148 -19.46 -17.40 -9.16
CA ASN A 148 -20.64 -16.56 -9.20
C ASN A 148 -21.39 -16.82 -7.88
N PRO A 149 -21.57 -15.83 -6.99
CA PRO A 149 -22.33 -16.07 -5.78
C PRO A 149 -23.77 -16.33 -6.21
N THR A 150 -24.15 -17.60 -6.25
CA THR A 150 -25.54 -18.05 -6.40
C THR A 150 -26.37 -17.77 -5.14
N THR A 151 -25.82 -17.03 -4.18
CA THR A 151 -26.54 -16.55 -3.01
C THR A 151 -27.35 -15.32 -3.42
N PRO A 152 -28.66 -15.26 -3.11
CA PRO A 152 -29.47 -14.08 -3.38
C PRO A 152 -28.80 -12.83 -2.80
N PRO A 153 -28.85 -11.66 -3.47
CA PRO A 153 -28.31 -10.43 -2.92
C PRO A 153 -28.89 -10.21 -1.51
N PRO A 154 -28.08 -9.81 -0.51
CA PRO A 154 -28.63 -9.44 0.79
C PRO A 154 -29.67 -8.35 0.59
N SER A 155 -30.85 -8.55 1.18
CA SER A 155 -31.90 -7.55 1.25
C SER A 155 -31.32 -6.19 1.68
N GLN A 156 -31.75 -5.13 1.01
CA GLN A 156 -31.49 -3.75 1.43
C GLN A 156 -31.80 -3.62 2.94
N GLY A 157 -30.78 -3.38 3.79
CA GLY A 157 -30.97 -3.07 5.21
C GLY A 157 -30.41 -4.03 6.27
N GLY A 158 -29.51 -4.97 5.93
CA GLY A 158 -28.89 -5.88 6.91
C GLY A 158 -27.72 -5.28 7.71
N THR A 159 -27.36 -5.87 8.85
CA THR A 159 -26.10 -5.54 9.57
C THR A 159 -24.88 -5.92 8.72
N TRP A 160 -23.84 -5.09 8.72
CA TRP A 160 -22.59 -5.41 8.02
C TRP A 160 -21.96 -6.70 8.58
N ALA A 161 -21.41 -7.53 7.70
CA ALA A 161 -20.72 -8.76 8.08
C ALA A 161 -19.52 -9.01 7.16
N ALA A 162 -18.38 -9.37 7.77
CA ALA A 162 -17.21 -9.84 7.04
C ALA A 162 -17.53 -11.11 6.23
N GLY A 163 -16.88 -11.28 5.09
CA GLY A 163 -17.12 -12.35 4.12
C GLY A 163 -18.33 -12.12 3.21
N THR A 164 -19.12 -11.06 3.41
CA THR A 164 -20.33 -10.80 2.63
C THR A 164 -20.02 -9.99 1.37
N ALA A 165 -20.58 -10.42 0.23
CA ALA A 165 -20.54 -9.65 -1.01
C ALA A 165 -21.58 -8.52 -1.00
N TYR A 166 -21.13 -7.30 -1.24
CA TYR A 166 -21.96 -6.10 -1.33
C TYR A 166 -21.86 -5.50 -2.73
N ALA A 167 -23.01 -5.19 -3.34
CA ALA A 167 -23.09 -4.45 -4.59
C ALA A 167 -23.07 -2.94 -4.33
N VAL A 168 -22.68 -2.16 -5.34
CA VAL A 168 -22.82 -0.68 -5.29
C VAL A 168 -24.25 -0.30 -4.93
N GLY A 169 -24.41 0.61 -3.99
CA GLY A 169 -25.69 1.09 -3.51
C GLY A 169 -26.33 0.24 -2.41
N ALA A 170 -25.80 -0.95 -2.09
CA ALA A 170 -26.25 -1.74 -0.96
C ALA A 170 -26.14 -0.93 0.34
N ARG A 171 -27.13 -1.06 1.24
CA ARG A 171 -27.14 -0.38 2.53
C ARG A 171 -27.01 -1.38 3.66
N VAL A 172 -26.12 -1.09 4.60
CA VAL A 172 -25.84 -1.91 5.78
C VAL A 172 -25.82 -1.07 7.06
N THR A 173 -26.08 -1.71 8.19
CA THR A 173 -25.94 -1.09 9.52
C THR A 173 -24.67 -1.58 10.20
N TYR A 174 -23.86 -0.67 10.75
CA TYR A 174 -22.69 -1.01 11.58
C TYR A 174 -22.53 0.01 12.71
N GLY A 175 -22.38 -0.46 13.95
CA GLY A 175 -22.27 0.43 15.12
C GLY A 175 -23.45 1.39 15.28
N GLY A 176 -24.67 0.97 14.91
CA GLY A 176 -25.88 1.78 14.98
C GLY A 176 -26.04 2.84 13.88
N ARG A 177 -25.12 2.92 12.91
CA ARG A 177 -25.20 3.86 11.77
C ARG A 177 -25.42 3.11 10.46
N THR A 178 -26.10 3.76 9.52
CA THR A 178 -26.33 3.21 8.18
C THR A 178 -25.22 3.65 7.24
N TYR A 179 -24.77 2.74 6.38
CA TYR A 179 -23.76 2.99 5.37
C TYR A 179 -24.20 2.45 4.01
N GLN A 180 -23.90 3.19 2.95
CA GLN A 180 -24.12 2.80 1.56
C GLN A 180 -22.79 2.37 0.93
N CYS A 181 -22.80 1.21 0.29
CA CYS A 181 -21.71 0.69 -0.48
C CYS A 181 -21.47 1.57 -1.73
N LEU A 182 -20.24 2.04 -1.91
CA LEU A 182 -19.85 2.89 -3.05
C LEU A 182 -19.27 2.07 -4.21
N GLN A 183 -18.66 0.93 -3.91
CA GLN A 183 -17.97 0.06 -4.87
C GLN A 183 -18.30 -1.39 -4.56
N ALA A 184 -18.66 -2.20 -5.56
CA ALA A 184 -18.99 -3.60 -5.34
C ALA A 184 -17.75 -4.37 -4.86
N HIS A 185 -17.88 -5.14 -3.78
CA HIS A 185 -16.77 -5.87 -3.17
C HIS A 185 -17.26 -7.02 -2.28
N THR A 186 -16.35 -7.90 -1.85
CA THR A 186 -16.60 -8.82 -0.73
C THR A 186 -15.91 -8.27 0.51
N ALA A 187 -16.66 -8.04 1.60
CA ALA A 187 -16.13 -7.45 2.82
C ALA A 187 -15.13 -8.39 3.48
N LEU A 188 -14.00 -7.85 3.95
CA LEU A 188 -13.01 -8.60 4.73
C LEU A 188 -13.04 -8.13 6.19
N PRO A 189 -12.54 -8.93 7.14
CA PRO A 189 -12.26 -8.43 8.49
C PRO A 189 -11.37 -7.17 8.43
N GLY A 190 -11.73 -6.10 9.15
CA GLY A 190 -11.06 -4.80 9.04
C GLY A 190 -11.65 -3.86 7.97
N TRP A 191 -12.67 -4.28 7.21
CA TRP A 191 -13.39 -3.45 6.23
C TRP A 191 -14.73 -2.95 6.77
N GLU A 192 -14.81 -2.75 8.07
CA GLU A 192 -16.00 -2.18 8.69
C GLU A 192 -16.27 -0.80 8.08
N PRO A 193 -17.54 -0.41 7.87
CA PRO A 193 -17.88 0.82 7.16
C PRO A 193 -17.16 2.12 7.59
N PRO A 194 -16.90 2.39 8.89
CA PRO A 194 -16.14 3.59 9.27
C PRO A 194 -14.65 3.54 8.89
N ASN A 195 -14.07 2.36 8.68
CA ASN A 195 -12.63 2.19 8.47
C ASN A 195 -12.22 2.32 6.99
N VAL A 196 -13.16 2.17 6.06
CA VAL A 196 -12.89 2.17 4.60
C VAL A 196 -13.86 3.11 3.85
N PRO A 197 -13.72 4.44 3.99
CA PRO A 197 -14.63 5.43 3.40
C PRO A 197 -14.64 5.44 1.87
N ALA A 198 -13.65 4.80 1.23
CA ALA A 198 -13.65 4.56 -0.22
C ALA A 198 -14.68 3.51 -0.67
N LEU A 199 -15.04 2.56 0.20
CA LEU A 199 -16.01 1.49 -0.07
C LEU A 199 -17.39 1.79 0.54
N TRP A 200 -17.46 2.61 1.59
CA TRP A 200 -18.67 2.91 2.32
C TRP A 200 -18.86 4.41 2.56
N ARG A 201 -20.10 4.88 2.43
CA ARG A 201 -20.51 6.24 2.79
C ARG A 201 -21.60 6.19 3.85
N ALA A 202 -21.46 6.92 4.95
CA ALA A 202 -22.53 7.06 5.94
C ALA A 202 -23.78 7.72 5.31
N VAL A 203 -24.97 7.24 5.69
CA VAL A 203 -26.28 7.72 5.20
C VAL A 203 -27.16 8.18 6.35
#